data_AF-A0A7S1QHQ0-F1
#
_entry.id   AF-A0A7S1QHQ0-F1
#
_cell.length_a   1.000
_cell.length_b   1.000
_cell.length_c   1.000
_cell.angle_alpha   90.00
_cell.angle_beta   90.00
_cell.angle_gamma   90.00
#
_symmetry.space_group_name_H-M   'P 1'
#
loop_
_entity.id
_entity.type
_entity.pdbx_description
1 polymer ?
#
loop_
_entity_poly.entity_id
_entity_poly.type
_entity_poly.pdbx_seq_one_letter_code
_entity_poly.pdbx_strand_id
1 'polypeptide(L)'
;DVGCQKVGFVDPQAMCEDPREKENWLYGYGFSYVYTRKVALTHPYPDQNMREDYDFFATIRNSEHLQVYQDPLQSMTIGGPRIALHYDDYGICVHTLHPRSTSHSWAKREVPMDEVLGLDIAEMAPVLESYFTRFPRTTESSPYIGKFERRADRPLEISIERRRFAIPCPAGATAQQVIAIVGSRISALSSYEKQLAVFKDNPWENGKFNPQVSCLASGDRIGLRTQLVWVLNETERGLKGKPEDEEPEEESARSDSDREGEEAAAPKA
;
A
#
# COMPACT_ATOMS: atom_id res chain seq x y z
N ASP A 1 22.81 10.31 -18.90
CA ASP A 1 22.80 11.39 -17.89
C ASP A 1 22.39 10.81 -16.55
N VAL A 2 23.32 10.71 -15.59
CA VAL A 2 23.04 10.26 -14.21
C VAL A 2 22.97 11.43 -13.22
N GLY A 3 23.02 12.67 -13.71
CA GLY A 3 22.93 13.89 -12.91
C GLY A 3 21.55 14.53 -12.94
N CYS A 4 20.51 13.75 -13.23
CA CYS A 4 19.13 14.23 -13.39
C CYS A 4 18.14 13.45 -12.51
N GLN A 5 16.94 13.98 -12.36
CA GLN A 5 15.85 13.43 -11.54
C GLN A 5 15.20 12.15 -12.13
N LYS A 6 15.95 11.35 -12.89
CA LYS A 6 15.44 10.09 -13.41
C LYS A 6 15.55 9.01 -12.37
N VAL A 7 14.46 8.27 -12.20
CA VAL A 7 14.37 7.14 -11.28
C VAL A 7 14.16 5.91 -12.12
N GLY A 8 14.99 4.89 -11.90
CA GLY A 8 14.90 3.61 -12.58
C GLY A 8 14.41 2.53 -11.62
N PHE A 9 13.58 1.61 -12.10
CA PHE A 9 13.22 0.41 -11.34
C PHE A 9 14.17 -0.73 -11.69
N VAL A 10 14.85 -1.27 -10.68
CA VAL A 10 15.72 -2.44 -10.82
C VAL A 10 14.91 -3.69 -10.51
N ASP A 11 14.96 -4.68 -11.40
CA ASP A 11 14.22 -5.93 -11.30
C ASP A 11 15.21 -7.11 -11.32
N PRO A 12 15.67 -7.58 -10.14
CA PRO A 12 16.60 -8.69 -10.06
C PRO A 12 16.07 -10.00 -10.66
N GLN A 13 14.76 -10.13 -10.87
CA GLN A 13 14.17 -11.32 -11.48
C GLN A 13 14.27 -11.30 -13.00
N ALA A 14 14.14 -10.12 -13.62
CA ALA A 14 14.18 -9.96 -15.07
C ALA A 14 15.59 -9.71 -15.64
N MET A 15 16.56 -9.35 -14.81
CA MET A 15 17.89 -8.91 -15.28
C MET A 15 18.91 -10.03 -15.43
N CYS A 16 18.69 -11.19 -14.82
CA CYS A 16 19.69 -12.25 -14.80
C CYS A 16 19.05 -13.64 -14.77
N GLU A 17 19.33 -14.44 -15.79
CA GLU A 17 18.91 -15.85 -15.86
C GLU A 17 19.88 -16.78 -15.11
N ASP A 18 21.19 -16.44 -15.06
CA ASP A 18 22.16 -17.22 -14.30
C ASP A 18 21.90 -17.09 -12.78
N PRO A 19 21.60 -18.19 -12.08
CA PRO A 19 21.37 -18.16 -10.64
C PRO A 19 22.55 -17.60 -9.84
N ARG A 20 23.79 -17.79 -10.30
CA ARG A 20 25.00 -17.33 -9.58
C ARG A 20 25.16 -15.83 -9.67
N GLU A 21 25.02 -15.26 -10.87
CA GLU A 21 25.02 -13.82 -11.05
C GLU A 21 23.82 -13.17 -10.32
N LYS A 22 22.64 -13.79 -10.37
CA LYS A 22 21.47 -13.32 -9.60
C LYS A 22 21.74 -13.30 -8.10
N GLU A 23 22.43 -14.30 -7.57
CA GLU A 23 22.86 -14.34 -6.17
C GLU A 23 23.83 -13.19 -5.86
N ASN A 24 24.82 -12.93 -6.71
CA ASN A 24 25.72 -11.79 -6.55
C ASN A 24 24.96 -10.45 -6.50
N TRP A 25 23.92 -10.29 -7.32
CA TRP A 25 23.05 -9.11 -7.28
C TRP A 25 22.20 -9.04 -6.01
N LEU A 26 21.64 -10.17 -5.57
CA LEU A 26 20.76 -10.20 -4.40
C LEU A 26 21.49 -10.05 -3.06
N TYR A 27 22.82 -10.22 -3.02
CA TYR A 27 23.63 -10.11 -1.79
C TYR A 27 24.79 -9.12 -1.89
N GLY A 28 25.10 -8.58 -3.07
CA GLY A 28 26.23 -7.68 -3.30
C GLY A 28 25.88 -6.19 -3.28
N TYR A 29 24.65 -5.81 -2.95
CA TYR A 29 24.20 -4.41 -2.85
C TYR A 29 23.93 -4.02 -1.39
N GLY A 30 24.99 -3.82 -0.60
CA GLY A 30 24.96 -3.73 0.87
C GLY A 30 24.05 -2.68 1.50
N PHE A 31 23.62 -1.68 0.75
CA PHE A 31 22.77 -0.60 1.26
C PHE A 31 21.29 -0.96 1.40
N SER A 32 20.90 -2.22 1.12
CA SER A 32 19.48 -2.64 1.10
C SER A 32 19.08 -3.60 2.23
N TYR A 33 19.93 -3.82 3.23
CA TYR A 33 19.68 -4.82 4.28
C TYR A 33 19.57 -4.21 5.66
N VAL A 34 18.76 -4.85 6.49
CA VAL A 34 18.65 -4.58 7.92
C VAL A 34 19.11 -5.82 8.67
N TYR A 35 20.03 -5.64 9.63
CA TYR A 35 20.52 -6.72 10.48
C TYR A 35 20.71 -6.24 11.92
N THR A 36 20.70 -7.19 12.85
CA THR A 36 20.91 -6.88 14.27
C THR A 36 22.38 -6.55 14.54
N ARG A 37 22.65 -5.75 15.58
CA ARG A 37 24.02 -5.46 16.03
C ARG A 37 24.83 -6.74 16.30
N LYS A 38 24.21 -7.80 16.80
CA LYS A 38 24.88 -9.08 17.08
C LYS A 38 25.45 -9.72 15.81
N VAL A 39 24.73 -9.62 14.69
CA VAL A 39 25.19 -10.13 13.39
C VAL A 39 26.45 -9.37 12.95
N ALA A 40 26.42 -8.04 13.00
CA ALA A 40 27.54 -7.19 12.59
C ALA A 40 28.83 -7.44 13.41
N LEU A 41 28.69 -7.71 14.72
CA LEU A 41 29.84 -7.99 15.59
C LEU A 41 30.39 -9.41 15.42
N THR A 42 29.53 -10.39 15.15
CA THR A 42 29.94 -11.79 14.95
C THR A 42 30.59 -12.00 13.58
N HIS A 43 30.11 -11.26 12.56
CA HIS A 43 30.53 -11.39 11.18
C HIS A 43 30.96 -10.00 10.66
N PRO A 44 32.13 -9.47 11.04
CA PRO A 44 32.58 -8.18 10.53
C PRO A 44 32.75 -8.22 9.01
N TYR A 45 32.55 -7.09 8.34
CA TYR A 45 32.86 -6.95 6.92
C TYR A 45 34.35 -7.23 6.68
N PRO A 46 34.71 -7.96 5.61
CA PRO A 46 36.10 -8.14 5.24
C PRO A 46 36.71 -6.81 4.80
N ASP A 47 37.97 -6.57 5.16
CA ASP A 47 38.73 -5.40 4.72
C ASP A 47 39.22 -5.62 3.27
N GLN A 48 38.36 -5.28 2.31
CA GLN A 48 38.64 -5.41 0.88
C GLN A 48 37.92 -4.33 0.07
N ASN A 49 38.40 -4.08 -1.14
CA ASN A 49 37.95 -2.95 -1.98
C ASN A 49 36.62 -3.20 -2.72
N MET A 50 36.23 -4.45 -2.91
CA MET A 50 35.00 -4.82 -3.62
C MET A 50 34.45 -6.12 -3.06
N ARG A 51 33.14 -6.33 -3.21
CA ARG A 51 32.44 -7.58 -2.85
C ARG A 51 32.37 -7.82 -1.33
N GLU A 52 32.77 -6.86 -0.52
CA GLU A 52 32.66 -6.87 0.94
C GLU A 52 31.23 -7.18 1.41
N ASP A 53 30.22 -6.60 0.76
CA ASP A 53 28.82 -6.85 1.06
C ASP A 53 28.42 -8.31 0.82
N TYR A 54 28.75 -8.83 -0.36
CA TYR A 54 28.44 -10.20 -0.73
C TYR A 54 29.12 -11.18 0.23
N ASP A 55 30.40 -10.97 0.55
CA ASP A 55 31.14 -11.89 1.40
C ASP A 55 30.64 -11.83 2.86
N PHE A 56 30.20 -10.67 3.34
CA PHE A 56 29.51 -10.52 4.62
C PHE A 56 28.23 -11.36 4.67
N PHE A 57 27.33 -11.22 3.68
CA PHE A 57 26.08 -11.98 3.65
C PHE A 57 26.27 -13.47 3.35
N ALA A 58 27.25 -13.83 2.52
CA ALA A 58 27.63 -15.22 2.30
C ALA A 58 28.11 -15.87 3.60
N THR A 59 28.92 -15.16 4.40
CA THR A 59 29.37 -15.62 5.72
C THR A 59 28.20 -15.85 6.66
N ILE A 60 27.23 -14.93 6.73
CA ILE A 60 26.04 -15.06 7.59
C ILE A 60 25.20 -16.28 7.18
N ARG A 61 25.00 -16.48 5.87
CA ARG A 61 24.23 -17.61 5.33
C ARG A 61 24.90 -18.95 5.61
N ASN A 62 26.22 -19.01 5.55
CA ASN A 62 27.00 -20.24 5.69
C ASN A 62 27.47 -20.53 7.11
N SER A 63 27.41 -19.58 8.05
CA SER A 63 27.94 -19.82 9.39
C SER A 63 27.10 -20.87 10.12
N GLU A 64 27.70 -21.73 10.95
CA GLU A 64 26.94 -22.74 11.71
C GLU A 64 26.43 -22.17 13.05
N HIS A 65 27.02 -21.06 13.53
CA HIS A 65 26.84 -20.51 14.89
C HIS A 65 25.56 -19.72 15.19
N LEU A 66 24.65 -19.49 14.23
CA LEU A 66 23.30 -18.96 14.51
C LEU A 66 22.24 -20.08 14.53
N GLN A 67 22.66 -21.34 14.62
CA GLN A 67 21.78 -22.42 15.02
C GLN A 67 21.26 -22.14 16.44
N VAL A 68 19.93 -22.07 16.58
CA VAL A 68 19.19 -21.98 17.85
C VAL A 68 19.11 -20.57 18.45
N TYR A 69 18.29 -19.71 17.83
CA TYR A 69 17.41 -18.85 18.64
C TYR A 69 16.08 -19.60 18.76
N GLN A 70 15.91 -20.37 19.83
CA GLN A 70 14.58 -20.77 20.26
C GLN A 70 13.93 -19.54 20.89
N ASP A 71 13.02 -18.89 20.17
CA ASP A 71 12.10 -17.97 20.82
C ASP A 71 11.22 -18.80 21.78
N PRO A 72 11.28 -18.58 23.11
CA PRO A 72 10.46 -19.33 24.05
C PRO A 72 8.95 -19.11 23.85
N LEU A 73 8.56 -18.08 23.09
CA LEU A 73 7.16 -17.72 22.82
C LEU A 73 6.70 -18.10 21.41
N GLN A 74 7.59 -18.57 20.53
CA GLN A 74 7.22 -19.06 19.21
C GLN A 74 7.96 -20.38 18.91
N SER A 75 7.19 -21.47 18.93
CA SER A 75 7.59 -22.82 18.49
C SER A 75 7.81 -22.89 16.98
N MET A 76 8.70 -22.06 16.43
CA MET A 76 9.20 -22.17 15.08
C MET A 76 10.71 -22.39 15.13
N THR A 77 11.11 -23.65 14.98
CA THR A 77 12.48 -24.02 14.64
C THR A 77 12.75 -23.53 13.21
N ILE A 78 13.25 -22.30 13.05
CA ILE A 78 13.68 -21.79 11.74
C ILE A 78 15.03 -22.44 11.39
N GLY A 79 14.98 -23.71 11.00
CA GLY A 79 16.03 -24.36 10.23
C GLY A 79 15.85 -23.98 8.76
N GLY A 80 16.28 -22.78 8.39
CA GLY A 80 16.10 -22.22 7.04
C GLY A 80 16.91 -20.93 6.83
N PRO A 81 17.03 -20.43 5.59
CA PRO A 81 18.00 -19.39 5.22
C PRO A 81 17.93 -18.17 6.13
N ARG A 82 19.07 -17.79 6.71
CA ARG A 82 19.19 -16.74 7.74
C ARG A 82 18.97 -15.31 7.25
N ILE A 83 18.75 -15.16 5.95
CA ILE A 83 18.46 -13.90 5.30
C ILE A 83 17.14 -14.08 4.57
N ALA A 84 16.15 -13.29 4.97
CA ALA A 84 14.91 -13.14 4.22
C ALA A 84 15.08 -12.00 3.22
N LEU A 85 14.79 -12.27 1.95
CA LEU A 85 14.75 -11.25 0.91
C LEU A 85 13.31 -10.80 0.71
N HIS A 86 13.11 -9.49 0.67
CA HIS A 86 11.83 -8.88 0.33
C HIS A 86 11.97 -8.20 -1.04
N TYR A 87 11.06 -8.54 -1.96
CA TYR A 87 11.03 -7.89 -3.26
C TYR A 87 10.43 -6.49 -3.09
N ASP A 88 11.22 -5.46 -3.35
CA ASP A 88 10.81 -4.07 -3.15
C ASP A 88 10.05 -3.52 -4.36
N ASP A 89 8.75 -3.82 -4.43
CA ASP A 89 7.81 -3.21 -5.38
C ASP A 89 7.15 -1.93 -4.83
N TYR A 90 7.48 -1.53 -3.60
CA TYR A 90 6.88 -0.41 -2.87
C TYR A 90 7.78 0.83 -2.79
N GLY A 91 9.04 0.70 -3.20
CA GLY A 91 10.04 1.74 -3.08
C GLY A 91 10.35 2.02 -1.61
N ILE A 92 10.78 0.99 -0.89
CA ILE A 92 11.35 1.08 0.46
C ILE A 92 12.77 1.66 0.39
N CYS A 93 13.52 1.31 -0.65
CA CYS A 93 14.90 1.75 -0.84
C CYS A 93 15.09 2.42 -2.21
N VAL A 94 15.89 3.50 -2.24
CA VAL A 94 16.33 4.16 -3.46
C VAL A 94 17.85 4.31 -3.41
N HIS A 95 18.50 3.87 -4.48
CA HIS A 95 19.94 4.04 -4.68
C HIS A 95 20.19 5.22 -5.60
N THR A 96 21.22 6.01 -5.28
CA THR A 96 21.69 7.09 -6.16
C THR A 96 22.92 6.60 -6.92
N LEU A 97 22.93 6.80 -8.23
CA LEU A 97 24.07 6.49 -9.09
C LEU A 97 24.84 7.76 -9.40
N HIS A 98 26.16 7.75 -9.19
CA HIS A 98 27.02 8.85 -9.60
C HIS A 98 27.67 8.58 -10.97
N PRO A 99 28.13 9.61 -11.71
CA PRO A 99 28.75 9.45 -13.04
C PRO A 99 29.99 8.55 -13.09
N ARG A 100 30.60 8.30 -11.93
CA ARG A 100 31.77 7.44 -11.79
C ARG A 100 31.43 6.10 -11.15
N SER A 101 30.14 5.75 -11.05
CA SER A 101 29.74 4.46 -10.48
C SER A 101 30.33 3.37 -11.35
N THR A 102 31.02 2.43 -10.71
CA THR A 102 31.53 1.21 -11.35
C THR A 102 30.43 0.16 -11.48
N SER A 103 29.26 0.39 -10.85
CA SER A 103 28.13 -0.51 -10.98
C SER A 103 27.48 -0.36 -12.36
N HIS A 104 27.46 -1.46 -13.11
CA HIS A 104 26.66 -1.57 -14.34
C HIS A 104 25.19 -1.85 -13.99
N SER A 105 24.61 -1.07 -13.07
CA SER A 105 23.23 -1.25 -12.64
C SER A 105 22.30 -0.71 -13.73
N TRP A 106 21.80 -1.61 -14.58
CA TRP A 106 20.80 -1.27 -15.59
C TRP A 106 19.44 -1.31 -14.92
N ALA A 107 18.68 -0.21 -14.95
CA ALA A 107 17.29 -0.24 -14.53
C ALA A 107 16.41 -0.77 -15.68
N LYS A 108 15.44 -1.64 -15.36
CA LYS A 108 14.55 -2.26 -16.35
C LYS A 108 13.68 -1.23 -17.06
N ARG A 109 13.20 -0.25 -16.30
CA ARG A 109 12.32 0.81 -16.78
C ARG A 109 12.60 2.13 -16.06
N GLU A 110 12.28 3.22 -16.73
CA GLU A 110 12.20 4.55 -16.13
C GLU A 110 10.84 4.70 -15.43
N VAL A 111 10.86 5.07 -14.15
CA VAL A 111 9.67 5.23 -13.32
C VAL A 111 9.10 6.65 -13.53
N PRO A 112 7.79 6.76 -13.85
CA PRO A 112 7.09 8.05 -13.90
C PRO A 112 7.18 8.81 -12.58
N MET A 113 7.33 10.13 -12.63
CA MET A 113 7.52 10.92 -11.40
C MET A 113 6.30 10.85 -10.46
N ASP A 114 5.09 10.79 -11.00
CA ASP A 114 3.88 10.62 -10.17
C ASP A 114 3.83 9.24 -9.50
N GLU A 115 4.38 8.20 -10.14
CA GLU A 115 4.59 6.89 -9.52
C GLU A 115 5.67 6.95 -8.44
N VAL A 116 6.80 7.64 -8.68
CA VAL A 116 7.88 7.85 -7.68
C VAL A 116 7.34 8.56 -6.45
N LEU A 117 6.58 9.63 -6.66
CA LEU A 117 5.93 10.33 -5.58
C LEU A 117 4.94 9.41 -4.85
N GLY A 118 4.43 8.35 -5.50
CA GLY A 118 3.59 7.25 -4.98
C GLY A 118 4.27 6.16 -4.17
N LEU A 119 5.60 6.14 -4.14
CA LEU A 119 6.37 5.15 -3.41
C LEU A 119 6.54 5.55 -1.94
N ASP A 120 6.90 4.59 -1.08
CA ASP A 120 7.07 4.84 0.34
C ASP A 120 8.28 5.76 0.63
N ILE A 121 9.33 5.73 -0.21
CA ILE A 121 10.44 6.70 -0.15
C ILE A 121 9.99 8.16 -0.29
N ALA A 122 8.79 8.44 -0.83
CA ALA A 122 8.27 9.79 -0.93
C ALA A 122 7.88 10.38 0.44
N GLU A 123 7.68 9.54 1.46
CA GLU A 123 7.46 10.00 2.84
C GLU A 123 8.71 10.67 3.42
N MET A 124 9.90 10.43 2.85
CA MET A 124 11.14 11.16 3.15
C MET A 124 11.19 12.53 2.46
N ALA A 125 10.05 13.21 2.35
CA ALA A 125 9.84 14.36 1.47
C ALA A 125 10.95 15.43 1.53
N PRO A 126 11.45 15.89 2.69
CA PRO A 126 12.51 16.91 2.71
C PRO A 126 13.83 16.45 2.05
N VAL A 127 14.17 15.16 2.20
CA VAL A 127 15.39 14.59 1.61
C VAL A 127 15.22 14.44 0.09
N LEU A 128 14.07 13.89 -0.32
CA LEU A 128 13.78 13.62 -1.71
C LEU A 128 13.58 14.91 -2.52
N GLU A 129 12.86 15.88 -1.99
CA GLU A 129 12.65 17.20 -2.59
C GLU A 129 13.96 17.96 -2.78
N SER A 130 14.82 17.94 -1.75
CA SER A 130 16.16 18.51 -1.84
C SER A 130 16.99 17.85 -2.95
N TYR A 131 16.89 16.53 -3.10
CA TYR A 131 17.58 15.82 -4.18
C TYR A 131 17.04 16.23 -5.56
N PHE A 132 15.70 16.25 -5.70
CA PHE A 132 15.01 16.61 -6.94
C PHE A 132 15.28 18.04 -7.41
N THR A 133 15.40 18.97 -6.46
CA THR A 133 15.72 20.37 -6.76
C THR A 133 17.15 20.54 -7.27
N ARG A 134 18.11 19.77 -6.74
CA ARG A 134 19.53 19.85 -7.13
C ARG A 134 19.80 19.24 -8.50
N PHE A 135 19.02 18.24 -8.89
CA PHE A 135 19.22 17.46 -10.11
C PHE A 135 17.93 17.44 -10.93
N PRO A 136 17.60 18.50 -11.68
CA PRO A 136 16.36 18.59 -12.44
C PRO A 136 16.19 17.43 -13.44
N ARG A 137 14.95 17.03 -13.73
CA ARG A 137 14.68 16.00 -14.74
C ARG A 137 14.99 16.51 -16.14
N THR A 138 15.71 15.72 -16.91
CA THR A 138 15.98 15.98 -18.34
C THR A 138 15.11 15.11 -19.23
N THR A 139 14.78 15.58 -20.44
CA THR A 139 13.97 14.84 -21.43
C THR A 139 14.78 13.82 -22.23
N GLU A 140 16.11 13.89 -22.20
CA GLU A 140 16.99 12.96 -22.91
C GLU A 140 16.84 11.55 -22.36
N SER A 141 16.93 10.50 -23.19
CA SER A 141 16.94 9.14 -22.66
C SER A 141 18.24 8.86 -21.89
N SER A 142 18.17 8.03 -20.85
CA SER A 142 19.37 7.51 -20.19
C SER A 142 19.75 6.18 -20.84
N PRO A 143 21.03 5.92 -21.17
CA PRO A 143 21.44 4.59 -21.60
C PRO A 143 21.35 3.58 -20.46
N TYR A 144 21.34 3.99 -19.19
CA TYR A 144 21.36 3.11 -18.02
C TYR A 144 19.97 2.72 -17.51
N ILE A 145 18.92 3.33 -18.07
CA ILE A 145 17.54 3.11 -17.65
C ILE A 145 16.77 2.70 -18.89
N GLY A 146 16.01 1.61 -18.80
CA GLY A 146 15.14 1.17 -19.88
C GLY A 146 14.02 2.18 -20.18
N LYS A 147 13.07 1.77 -21.01
CA LYS A 147 12.01 2.66 -21.49
C LYS A 147 11.15 3.18 -20.34
N PHE A 148 10.55 4.34 -20.56
CA PHE A 148 9.51 4.86 -19.70
C PHE A 148 8.31 3.91 -19.69
N GLU A 149 7.98 3.39 -18.52
CA GLU A 149 6.91 2.40 -18.35
C GLU A 149 6.27 2.57 -16.97
N ARG A 150 4.95 2.67 -16.94
CA ARG A 150 4.17 2.72 -15.70
C ARG A 150 3.94 1.31 -15.19
N ARG A 151 4.04 1.10 -13.87
CA ARG A 151 3.64 -0.16 -13.25
C ARG A 151 2.14 -0.41 -13.46
N ALA A 152 1.76 -1.67 -13.63
CA ALA A 152 0.35 -2.05 -13.54
C ALA A 152 -0.23 -1.71 -12.16
N ASP A 153 -1.53 -1.45 -12.11
CA ASP A 153 -2.26 -1.25 -10.87
C ASP A 153 -2.21 -2.53 -10.03
N ARG A 154 -1.98 -2.37 -8.72
CA ARG A 154 -1.99 -3.51 -7.80
C ARG A 154 -3.43 -3.81 -7.38
N PRO A 155 -3.75 -5.06 -7.03
CA PRO A 155 -5.00 -5.33 -6.32
C PRO A 155 -4.94 -4.70 -4.92
N LEU A 156 -5.98 -3.96 -4.55
CA LEU A 156 -6.25 -3.52 -3.18
C LEU A 156 -7.53 -4.22 -2.71
N GLU A 157 -7.44 -4.98 -1.63
CA GLU A 157 -8.59 -5.60 -1.00
C GLU A 157 -9.41 -4.54 -0.26
N ILE A 158 -10.71 -4.55 -0.50
CA ILE A 158 -11.69 -3.66 0.12
C ILE A 158 -12.58 -4.51 1.02
N SER A 159 -12.75 -4.12 2.27
CA SER A 159 -13.79 -4.66 3.15
C SER A 159 -14.89 -3.63 3.37
N ILE A 160 -16.12 -3.96 2.96
CA ILE A 160 -17.31 -3.11 3.10
C ILE A 160 -18.51 -4.01 3.40
N GLU A 161 -19.36 -3.66 4.38
CA GLU A 161 -20.58 -4.42 4.72
C GLU A 161 -20.36 -5.95 4.86
N ARG A 162 -19.25 -6.37 5.48
CA ARG A 162 -18.80 -7.78 5.62
C ARG A 162 -18.48 -8.50 4.30
N ARG A 163 -18.52 -7.81 3.17
CA ARG A 163 -18.05 -8.31 1.88
C ARG A 163 -16.58 -7.92 1.70
N ARG A 164 -15.89 -8.71 0.88
CA ARG A 164 -14.54 -8.41 0.43
C ARG A 164 -14.41 -8.57 -1.07
N PHE A 165 -13.72 -7.65 -1.70
CA PHE A 165 -13.37 -7.73 -3.11
C PHE A 165 -12.10 -6.93 -3.38
N ALA A 166 -11.40 -7.25 -4.46
CA ALA A 166 -10.24 -6.49 -4.90
C ALA A 166 -10.66 -5.41 -5.93
N ILE A 167 -10.00 -4.26 -5.87
CA ILE A 167 -10.05 -3.22 -6.89
C ILE A 167 -8.64 -2.95 -7.44
N PRO A 168 -8.50 -2.51 -8.71
CA PRO A 168 -7.24 -1.97 -9.19
C PRO A 168 -6.92 -0.67 -8.42
N CYS A 169 -5.70 -0.56 -7.92
CA CYS A 169 -5.21 0.58 -7.17
C CYS A 169 -3.88 1.06 -7.76
N PRO A 170 -3.83 2.27 -8.36
CA PRO A 170 -2.57 2.84 -8.82
C PRO A 170 -1.65 3.18 -7.64
N ALA A 171 -0.36 3.38 -7.94
CA ALA A 171 0.58 3.87 -6.93
C ALA A 171 0.19 5.25 -6.44
N GLY A 172 0.22 5.47 -5.12
CA GLY A 172 -0.14 6.75 -4.52
C GLY A 172 -1.62 7.12 -4.62
N ALA A 173 -2.52 6.16 -4.89
CA ALA A 173 -3.96 6.37 -4.87
C ALA A 173 -4.40 7.03 -3.56
N THR A 174 -5.30 7.99 -3.64
CA THR A 174 -5.86 8.70 -2.49
C THR A 174 -7.10 7.98 -1.95
N ALA A 175 -7.49 8.25 -0.70
CA ALA A 175 -8.74 7.75 -0.12
C ALA A 175 -9.96 8.14 -0.98
N GLN A 176 -9.98 9.36 -1.53
CA GLN A 176 -11.05 9.80 -2.43
C GLN A 176 -11.13 8.98 -3.72
N GLN A 177 -9.98 8.66 -4.32
CA GLN A 177 -9.95 7.82 -5.53
C GLN A 177 -10.43 6.39 -5.22
N VAL A 178 -10.07 5.83 -4.07
CA VAL A 178 -10.58 4.53 -3.62
C VAL A 178 -12.10 4.59 -3.43
N ILE A 179 -12.63 5.62 -2.78
CA ILE A 179 -14.09 5.82 -2.62
C ILE A 179 -14.78 5.84 -3.98
N ALA A 180 -14.26 6.59 -4.96
CA ALA A 180 -14.86 6.67 -6.29
C ALA A 180 -14.89 5.31 -7.01
N ILE A 181 -13.80 4.54 -6.93
CA ILE A 181 -13.72 3.19 -7.53
C ILE A 181 -14.69 2.24 -6.82
N VAL A 182 -14.75 2.28 -5.49
CA VAL A 182 -15.67 1.45 -4.69
C VAL A 182 -17.13 1.82 -4.99
N GLY A 183 -17.46 3.11 -5.02
CA GLY A 183 -18.80 3.62 -5.33
C GLY A 183 -19.28 3.16 -6.70
N SER A 184 -18.41 3.27 -7.72
CA SER A 184 -18.70 2.75 -9.06
C SER A 184 -18.90 1.22 -9.05
N ARG A 185 -18.08 0.48 -8.30
CA ARG A 185 -18.14 -0.99 -8.24
C ARG A 185 -19.41 -1.53 -7.58
N ILE A 186 -19.95 -0.82 -6.59
CA ILE A 186 -21.17 -1.22 -5.87
C ILE A 186 -22.43 -0.55 -6.42
N SER A 187 -22.32 0.20 -7.53
CA SER A 187 -23.42 0.98 -8.11
C SER A 187 -24.05 1.95 -7.09
N ALA A 188 -23.23 2.56 -6.24
CA ALA A 188 -23.70 3.51 -5.24
C ALA A 188 -24.27 4.77 -5.92
N LEU A 189 -25.35 5.30 -5.35
CA LEU A 189 -25.80 6.66 -5.68
C LEU A 189 -24.74 7.67 -5.20
N SER A 190 -24.63 8.81 -5.88
CA SER A 190 -23.66 9.86 -5.52
C SER A 190 -23.82 10.39 -4.09
N SER A 191 -25.03 10.33 -3.53
CA SER A 191 -25.31 10.65 -2.13
C SER A 191 -24.74 9.62 -1.16
N TYR A 192 -24.68 8.35 -1.55
CA TYR A 192 -24.09 7.27 -0.75
C TYR A 192 -22.56 7.32 -0.83
N GLU A 193 -21.98 7.65 -1.99
CA GLU A 193 -20.53 7.81 -2.15
C GLU A 193 -19.95 8.86 -1.18
N LYS A 194 -20.65 9.99 -0.99
CA LYS A 194 -20.24 11.05 -0.04
C LYS A 194 -20.25 10.61 1.42
N GLN A 195 -20.93 9.52 1.74
CA GLN A 195 -21.02 8.96 3.10
C GLN A 195 -19.94 7.92 3.38
N LEU A 196 -19.16 7.53 2.37
CA LEU A 196 -18.10 6.53 2.52
C LEU A 196 -16.85 7.15 3.16
N ALA A 197 -16.26 6.41 4.09
CA ALA A 197 -14.98 6.73 4.70
C ALA A 197 -14.04 5.52 4.59
N VAL A 198 -12.75 5.78 4.34
CA VAL A 198 -11.71 4.75 4.23
C VAL A 198 -10.92 4.68 5.52
N PHE A 199 -10.64 3.47 5.99
CA PHE A 199 -9.81 3.19 7.16
C PHE A 199 -8.67 2.27 6.77
N LYS A 200 -7.47 2.54 7.32
CA LYS A 200 -6.27 1.72 7.11
C LYS A 200 -6.14 0.59 8.13
N ASP A 201 -6.83 0.68 9.25
CA ASP A 201 -6.89 -0.35 10.29
C ASP A 201 -8.34 -0.83 10.46
N ASN A 202 -8.51 -2.03 11.02
CA ASN A 202 -9.83 -2.60 11.25
C ASN A 202 -10.62 -1.74 12.25
N PRO A 203 -11.71 -1.08 11.82
CA PRO A 203 -12.50 -0.24 12.72
C PRO A 203 -13.44 -1.04 13.62
N TRP A 204 -13.42 -2.39 13.57
CA TRP A 204 -14.27 -3.26 14.36
C TRP A 204 -13.49 -3.96 15.48
N GLU A 205 -13.98 -3.85 16.71
CA GLU A 205 -13.45 -4.53 17.89
C GLU A 205 -14.60 -5.24 18.62
N ASN A 206 -14.51 -6.58 18.77
CA ASN A 206 -15.57 -7.40 19.37
C ASN A 206 -16.97 -7.17 18.75
N GLY A 207 -17.01 -6.94 17.44
CA GLY A 207 -18.26 -6.68 16.69
C GLY A 207 -18.86 -5.29 16.89
N LYS A 208 -18.16 -4.39 17.59
CA LYS A 208 -18.56 -2.98 17.77
C LYS A 208 -17.60 -2.06 17.02
N PHE A 209 -18.12 -0.95 16.51
CA PHE A 209 -17.28 0.08 15.89
C PHE A 209 -16.40 0.73 16.95
N ASN A 210 -15.09 0.80 16.70
CA ASN A 210 -14.11 1.48 17.54
C ASN A 210 -13.88 2.90 16.99
N PRO A 211 -14.42 3.95 17.63
CA PRO A 211 -14.28 5.33 17.14
C PRO A 211 -12.86 5.90 17.28
N GLN A 212 -11.95 5.20 17.98
CA GLN A 212 -10.55 5.63 18.09
C GLN A 212 -9.76 5.36 16.81
N VAL A 213 -10.24 4.44 15.96
CA VAL A 213 -9.64 4.20 14.64
C VAL A 213 -10.02 5.35 13.71
N SER A 214 -9.06 6.20 13.39
CA SER A 214 -9.28 7.37 12.54
C SER A 214 -9.44 6.94 11.08
N CYS A 215 -10.41 7.54 10.38
CA CYS A 215 -10.49 7.42 8.93
C CYS A 215 -9.41 8.27 8.25
N LEU A 216 -9.04 7.87 7.04
CA LEU A 216 -8.18 8.63 6.15
C LEU A 216 -8.93 9.87 5.63
N ALA A 217 -8.24 11.01 5.58
CA ALA A 217 -8.73 12.19 4.89
C ALA A 217 -8.77 11.94 3.36
N SER A 218 -9.59 12.68 2.62
CA SER A 218 -9.75 12.49 1.18
C SER A 218 -8.43 12.53 0.39
N GLY A 219 -7.47 13.36 0.81
CA GLY A 219 -6.15 13.49 0.20
C GLY A 219 -5.09 12.52 0.72
N ASP A 220 -5.38 11.77 1.79
CA ASP A 220 -4.46 10.79 2.34
C ASP A 220 -4.27 9.65 1.36
N ARG A 221 -3.04 9.14 1.32
CA ARG A 221 -2.61 8.16 0.32
C ARG A 221 -2.70 6.77 0.88
N ILE A 222 -3.14 5.84 0.05
CA ILE A 222 -3.10 4.42 0.33
C ILE A 222 -1.69 3.93 0.05
N GLY A 223 -0.84 3.94 1.08
CA GLY A 223 0.54 3.46 1.01
C GLY A 223 0.62 2.07 0.37
N LEU A 224 1.67 1.80 -0.39
CA LEU A 224 1.70 0.64 -1.28
C LEU A 224 1.69 -0.71 -0.55
N ARG A 225 2.21 -0.75 0.68
CA ARG A 225 2.14 -1.89 1.59
C ARG A 225 0.74 -2.18 2.14
N THR A 226 -0.21 -1.26 1.97
CA THR A 226 -1.59 -1.42 2.44
C THR A 226 -2.33 -2.36 1.49
N GLN A 227 -2.48 -3.63 1.88
CA GLN A 227 -3.15 -4.64 1.05
C GLN A 227 -4.66 -4.66 1.26
N LEU A 228 -5.14 -4.21 2.42
CA LEU A 228 -6.55 -4.17 2.80
C LEU A 228 -6.89 -2.79 3.35
N VAL A 229 -8.03 -2.26 2.93
CA VAL A 229 -8.68 -1.11 3.58
C VAL A 229 -10.13 -1.43 3.90
N TRP A 230 -10.66 -0.77 4.91
CA TRP A 230 -12.07 -0.87 5.29
C TRP A 230 -12.78 0.37 4.78
N VAL A 231 -13.91 0.18 4.11
CA VAL A 231 -14.75 1.26 3.61
C VAL A 231 -16.09 1.13 4.30
N LEU A 232 -16.47 2.16 5.06
CA LEU A 232 -17.70 2.18 5.85
C LEU A 232 -18.55 3.39 5.47
N ASN A 233 -19.87 3.24 5.55
CA ASN A 233 -20.79 4.38 5.46
C ASN A 233 -21.06 5.01 6.84
N GLU A 234 -21.65 6.22 6.88
CA GLU A 234 -21.95 6.91 8.15
C GLU A 234 -22.92 6.16 9.06
N THR A 235 -23.83 5.37 8.47
CA THR A 235 -24.84 4.61 9.22
C THR A 235 -24.19 3.46 9.99
N GLU A 236 -23.23 2.75 9.39
CA GLU A 236 -22.46 1.69 10.03
C GLU A 236 -21.62 2.19 11.21
N ARG A 237 -21.20 3.45 11.18
CA ARG A 237 -20.47 4.10 12.28
C ARG A 237 -21.35 4.42 13.49
N GLY A 238 -22.68 4.22 13.39
CA GLY A 238 -23.63 4.64 14.42
C GLY A 238 -23.72 6.15 14.58
N LEU A 239 -23.27 6.93 13.58
CA LEU A 239 -23.23 8.40 13.60
C LEU A 239 -24.53 9.04 13.12
N LYS A 240 -25.41 8.27 12.46
CA LYS A 240 -26.82 8.67 12.46
C LYS A 240 -27.30 8.52 13.88
N GLY A 241 -27.33 9.64 14.61
CA GLY A 241 -28.27 9.79 15.71
C GLY A 241 -29.60 9.21 15.23
N LYS A 242 -30.30 8.50 16.12
CA LYS A 242 -31.74 8.31 15.92
C LYS A 242 -32.25 9.65 15.39
N PRO A 243 -32.93 9.73 14.22
CA PRO A 243 -33.53 10.98 13.78
C PRO A 243 -34.16 11.57 15.04
N GLU A 244 -33.64 12.72 15.49
CA GLU A 244 -34.17 13.38 16.68
C GLU A 244 -35.66 13.40 16.45
N ASP A 245 -36.38 12.74 17.36
CA ASP A 245 -37.76 12.33 17.21
C ASP A 245 -38.47 13.35 16.32
N GLU A 246 -38.83 12.95 15.08
CA GLU A 246 -39.86 13.66 14.34
C GLU A 246 -40.96 13.83 15.36
N GLU A 247 -41.15 15.07 15.83
CA GLU A 247 -42.19 15.40 16.80
C GLU A 247 -43.43 14.69 16.27
N PRO A 248 -44.04 13.78 17.06
CA PRO A 248 -45.18 13.02 16.58
C PRO A 248 -46.15 14.04 16.02
N GLU A 249 -46.39 13.99 14.70
CA GLU A 249 -47.35 14.87 14.05
C GLU A 249 -48.60 14.79 14.91
N GLU A 250 -48.95 15.91 15.56
CA GLU A 250 -50.15 16.00 16.38
C GLU A 250 -51.28 15.48 15.50
N GLU A 251 -51.79 14.31 15.90
CA GLU A 251 -52.86 13.59 15.26
C GLU A 251 -54.07 14.53 15.29
N SER A 252 -54.21 15.36 14.25
CA SER A 252 -55.30 16.32 14.16
C SER A 252 -56.57 15.49 14.08
N ALA A 253 -57.31 15.46 15.19
CA ALA A 253 -58.59 14.80 15.33
C ALA A 253 -59.50 15.20 14.17
N ARG A 254 -59.61 14.31 13.17
CA ARG A 254 -60.68 14.40 12.16
C ARG A 254 -61.94 13.93 12.85
N SER A 255 -62.81 14.89 13.12
CA SER A 255 -64.16 14.68 13.59
C SER A 255 -64.92 13.79 12.61
N ASP A 256 -65.32 12.61 13.10
CA ASP A 256 -66.42 11.84 12.54
C ASP A 256 -67.70 12.68 12.59
N SER A 257 -68.14 13.17 11.43
CA SER A 257 -69.55 13.43 11.20
C SER A 257 -69.84 13.32 9.70
N ASP A 258 -70.80 12.43 9.42
CA ASP A 258 -71.68 12.46 8.25
C ASP A 258 -71.14 11.87 6.95
N ARG A 259 -71.49 10.60 6.71
CA ARG A 259 -72.28 10.29 5.52
C ARG A 259 -73.06 8.99 5.66
N GLU A 260 -74.35 9.17 5.91
CA GLU A 260 -75.40 8.20 5.69
C GLU A 260 -75.46 7.77 4.22
N GLY A 261 -75.66 6.46 4.03
CA GLY A 261 -76.55 5.85 3.05
C GLY A 261 -76.48 6.26 1.59
N GLU A 262 -76.11 5.31 0.72
CA GLU A 262 -77.10 4.86 -0.26
C GLU A 262 -76.81 3.44 -0.76
N GLU A 263 -77.94 2.78 -0.95
CA GLU A 263 -78.22 1.40 -1.24
C GLU A 263 -78.02 1.09 -2.74
N ALA A 264 -77.71 -0.17 -3.05
CA ALA A 264 -78.39 -1.00 -4.06
C ALA A 264 -77.50 -1.76 -5.06
N ALA A 265 -77.83 -3.06 -5.10
CA ALA A 265 -77.95 -3.92 -6.27
C ALA A 265 -76.69 -4.46 -6.96
N ALA A 266 -76.40 -5.73 -6.63
CA ALA A 266 -75.98 -6.72 -7.62
C ALA A 266 -77.11 -6.95 -8.66
N PRO A 267 -76.83 -7.42 -9.89
CA PRO A 267 -76.64 -8.87 -10.06
C PRO A 267 -75.69 -9.33 -11.20
N LYS A 268 -75.13 -10.53 -10.97
CA LYS A 268 -74.91 -11.68 -11.88
C LYS A 268 -74.43 -11.43 -13.32
N ALA A 269 -73.29 -12.04 -13.67
CA ALA A 269 -73.22 -13.38 -14.29
C ALA A 269 -71.78 -13.89 -14.23
#